data_AF-A0A7X5F105-F1
#
_entry.id   AF-A0A7X5F105-F1
#
_cell.length_a   1.000
_cell.length_b   1.000
_cell.length_c   1.000
_cell.angle_alpha   90.00
_cell.angle_beta   90.00
_cell.angle_gamma   90.00
#
_symmetry.space_group_name_H-M   'P 1'
#
loop_
_entity.id
_entity.type
_entity.pdbx_description
1 polymer ?
#
loop_
_entity_poly.entity_id
_entity_poly.type
_entity_poly.pdbx_seq_one_letter_code
_entity_poly.pdbx_strand_id
1 'polypeptide(L)'
;MKVLLSLFLALVVTAPPQATAELSTQEEFHIISRDKMNRFRGSHQLLRRPQDGFVQVLYCDQVYWVRPQTVAWTEREAERGFGLAIETNRGNGWRPVCQDPQAQVTLKDLNLSPREERAVTTAPGARQFRFQEIQRGFDNR
;
A
#
# COMPACT_ATOMS: atom_id res chain seq x y z
N MET A 1 27.14 -64.25 42.86
CA MET A 1 27.20 -63.99 41.40
C MET A 1 26.64 -62.59 41.15
N LYS A 2 27.41 -61.73 40.50
CA LYS A 2 27.05 -60.35 40.14
C LYS A 2 26.05 -60.37 38.98
N VAL A 3 24.97 -59.59 39.06
CA VAL A 3 24.24 -59.12 37.88
C VAL A 3 24.25 -57.60 37.93
N LEU A 4 24.86 -57.04 36.90
CA LEU A 4 25.11 -55.63 36.62
C LEU A 4 24.03 -55.12 35.64
N LEU A 5 23.96 -53.78 35.53
CA LEU A 5 23.38 -53.01 34.40
C LEU A 5 21.83 -52.92 34.36
N SER A 6 21.18 -51.78 34.11
CA SER A 6 21.62 -50.46 33.62
C SER A 6 20.62 -49.40 34.05
N LEU A 7 21.11 -48.24 34.51
CA LEU A 7 20.31 -47.04 34.73
C LEU A 7 20.17 -46.30 33.39
N PHE A 8 18.98 -46.31 32.77
CA PHE A 8 18.68 -45.45 31.62
C PHE A 8 18.19 -44.08 32.11
N LEU A 9 19.10 -43.10 32.12
CA LEU A 9 18.77 -41.69 32.38
C LEU A 9 18.24 -41.08 31.07
N ALA A 10 16.92 -40.96 30.95
CA ALA A 10 16.26 -40.33 29.80
C ALA A 10 16.44 -38.80 29.87
N LEU A 11 17.36 -38.27 29.05
CA LEU A 11 17.58 -36.84 28.88
C LEU A 11 16.45 -36.27 28.00
N VAL A 12 15.40 -35.72 28.62
CA VAL A 12 14.34 -35.01 27.91
C VAL A 12 14.87 -33.64 27.50
N VAL A 13 15.23 -33.49 26.22
CA VAL A 13 15.54 -32.18 25.62
C VAL A 13 14.22 -31.43 25.44
N THR A 14 13.87 -30.58 26.40
CA THR A 14 12.77 -29.63 26.25
C THR A 14 13.23 -28.52 25.31
N ALA A 15 12.87 -28.61 24.03
CA ALA A 15 13.04 -27.49 23.10
C ALA A 15 12.18 -26.31 23.58
N PRO A 16 12.71 -25.08 23.66
CA PRO A 16 11.90 -23.92 24.01
C PRO A 16 10.83 -23.71 22.93
N PRO A 17 9.60 -23.32 23.31
CA PRO A 17 8.58 -22.97 22.33
C PRO A 17 9.11 -21.83 21.46
N GLN A 18 9.27 -22.10 20.16
CA GLN A 18 9.54 -21.05 19.19
C GLN A 18 8.28 -20.19 19.10
N ALA A 19 8.33 -18.98 19.64
CA ALA A 19 7.32 -17.98 19.40
C ALA A 19 7.29 -17.71 17.89
N THR A 20 6.31 -18.29 17.19
CA THR A 20 5.94 -17.85 15.86
C THR A 20 5.50 -16.40 16.01
N ALA A 21 6.34 -15.46 15.59
CA ALA A 21 5.92 -14.09 15.37
C ALA A 21 4.74 -14.15 14.39
N GLU A 22 3.53 -13.95 14.89
CA GLU A 22 2.39 -13.68 14.02
C GLU A 22 2.77 -12.42 13.23
N LEU A 23 3.07 -12.58 11.94
CA LEU A 23 3.08 -11.46 11.03
C LEU A 23 1.67 -10.88 11.08
N SER A 24 1.45 -9.88 11.93
CA SER A 24 0.24 -9.08 11.87
C SER A 24 0.24 -8.47 10.47
N THR A 25 -0.61 -8.98 9.58
CA THR A 25 -0.84 -8.37 8.29
C THR A 25 -1.52 -7.05 8.59
N GLN A 26 -0.72 -5.99 8.72
CA GLN A 26 -1.25 -4.67 8.98
C GLN A 26 -2.20 -4.35 7.83
N GLU A 27 -3.46 -4.06 8.16
CA GLU A 27 -4.49 -3.79 7.17
C GLU A 27 -4.04 -2.64 6.26
N GLU A 28 -3.92 -2.92 4.96
CA GLU A 28 -3.53 -1.94 3.95
C GLU A 28 -4.78 -1.35 3.30
N PHE A 29 -4.75 -0.04 3.09
CA PHE A 29 -5.81 0.69 2.41
C PHE A 29 -5.26 1.28 1.13
N HIS A 30 -5.99 1.15 0.03
CA HIS A 30 -5.60 1.68 -1.27
C HIS A 30 -6.78 2.36 -1.92
N ILE A 31 -6.56 3.50 -2.58
CA ILE A 31 -7.50 3.96 -3.61
C ILE A 31 -7.20 3.16 -4.88
N ILE A 32 -8.21 2.52 -5.45
CA ILE A 32 -8.12 1.68 -6.64
C ILE A 32 -8.95 2.29 -7.76
N SER A 33 -8.35 2.41 -8.95
CA SER A 33 -9.01 2.82 -10.19
C SER A 33 -9.38 1.60 -11.04
N ARG A 34 -10.61 1.58 -11.54
CA ARG A 34 -11.14 0.53 -12.43
C ARG A 34 -11.81 1.13 -13.66
N ASP A 35 -11.67 0.46 -14.80
CA ASP A 35 -12.37 0.87 -16.02
C ASP A 35 -13.86 0.46 -16.02
N LYS A 36 -14.58 0.79 -17.10
CA LYS A 36 -16.01 0.47 -17.25
C LYS A 36 -16.33 -1.04 -17.27
N MET A 37 -15.32 -1.89 -17.47
CA MET A 37 -15.43 -3.36 -17.37
C MET A 37 -14.96 -3.88 -16.01
N ASN A 38 -14.81 -2.99 -15.02
CA ASN A 38 -14.31 -3.28 -13.68
C ASN A 38 -12.85 -3.79 -13.63
N ARG A 39 -12.06 -3.58 -14.70
CA ARG A 39 -10.66 -4.03 -14.76
C ARG A 39 -9.76 -3.04 -14.04
N PHE A 40 -8.81 -3.57 -13.26
CA PHE A 40 -7.83 -2.80 -12.51
C PHE A 40 -6.96 -1.93 -13.44
N ARG A 41 -6.76 -0.67 -13.05
CA ARG A 41 -5.87 0.28 -13.75
C ARG A 41 -4.69 0.73 -12.92
N GLY A 42 -4.89 0.92 -11.63
CA GLY A 42 -3.87 1.42 -10.73
C GLY A 42 -4.37 1.51 -9.30
N SER A 43 -3.43 1.56 -8.36
CA SER A 43 -3.72 1.78 -6.96
C SER A 43 -2.67 2.66 -6.30
N HIS A 44 -3.11 3.43 -5.31
CA HIS A 44 -2.26 4.27 -4.49
C HIS A 44 -2.57 3.99 -3.01
N GLN A 45 -1.52 3.76 -2.21
CA GLN A 45 -1.67 3.43 -0.79
C GLN A 45 -2.15 4.64 0.02
N LEU A 46 -3.02 4.37 0.98
CA LEU A 46 -3.45 5.26 2.05
C LEU A 46 -2.91 4.73 3.37
N LEU A 47 -2.44 5.64 4.21
CA LEU A 47 -1.94 5.28 5.54
C LEU A 47 -2.98 5.61 6.60
N ARG A 48 -2.96 4.83 7.69
CA ARG A 48 -3.77 5.08 8.90
C ARG A 48 -3.01 5.89 9.95
N ARG A 49 -1.79 6.32 9.65
CA ARG A 49 -0.92 7.09 10.55
C ARG A 49 -0.18 8.19 9.78
N PRO A 50 0.22 9.28 10.46
CA PRO A 50 1.03 10.33 9.87
C PRO A 50 2.35 9.80 9.32
N GLN A 51 2.77 10.35 8.18
CA GLN A 51 4.08 10.10 7.58
C GLN A 51 4.49 11.33 6.75
N ASP A 52 5.79 11.61 6.70
CA ASP A 52 6.33 12.72 5.94
C ASP A 52 5.91 12.68 4.45
N GLY A 53 5.44 13.83 3.96
CA GLY A 53 4.92 13.98 2.61
C GLY A 53 3.51 13.42 2.39
N PHE A 54 2.80 13.04 3.46
CA PHE A 54 1.38 12.75 3.44
C PHE A 54 0.61 13.85 4.16
N VAL A 55 -0.61 14.11 3.69
CA VAL A 55 -1.56 15.05 4.29
C VAL A 55 -2.76 14.28 4.83
N GLN A 56 -3.30 14.78 5.93
CA GLN A 56 -4.49 14.20 6.56
C GLN A 56 -5.74 14.56 5.73
N VAL A 57 -6.58 13.57 5.47
CA VAL A 57 -7.85 13.73 4.75
C VAL A 57 -8.94 12.88 5.38
N LEU A 58 -10.19 13.21 5.09
CA LEU A 58 -11.36 12.46 5.54
C LEU A 58 -12.05 11.84 4.33
N TYR A 59 -12.15 10.50 4.31
CA TYR A 59 -12.92 9.76 3.32
C TYR A 59 -13.92 8.87 4.05
N CYS A 60 -15.21 8.97 3.72
CA CYS A 60 -16.29 8.20 4.33
C CYS A 60 -16.20 8.18 5.86
N ASP A 61 -16.06 9.38 6.47
CA ASP A 61 -15.93 9.59 7.92
C ASP A 61 -14.72 8.90 8.56
N GLN A 62 -13.72 8.54 7.77
CA GLN A 62 -12.51 7.89 8.22
C GLN A 62 -11.27 8.71 7.87
N VAL A 63 -10.39 8.88 8.84
CA VAL A 63 -9.14 9.63 8.66
C VAL A 63 -8.12 8.76 7.92
N TYR A 64 -7.54 9.32 6.88
CA TYR A 64 -6.43 8.75 6.14
C TYR A 64 -5.32 9.77 5.98
N TRP A 65 -4.11 9.27 5.74
CA TRP A 65 -2.96 10.05 5.34
C TRP A 65 -2.65 9.68 3.89
N VAL A 66 -2.69 10.68 3.01
CA VAL A 66 -2.56 10.50 1.56
C VAL A 66 -1.49 11.43 0.99
N ARG A 67 -0.79 11.01 -0.05
CA ARG A 67 0.10 11.91 -0.77
C ARG A 67 -0.72 12.90 -1.60
N PRO A 68 -0.40 14.20 -1.65
CA PRO A 68 -1.09 15.15 -2.53
C PRO A 68 -1.13 14.69 -4.01
N GLN A 69 -0.06 14.03 -4.48
CA GLN A 69 -0.01 13.45 -5.82
C GLN A 69 -1.04 12.32 -6.07
N THR A 70 -1.44 11.60 -5.01
CA THR A 70 -2.53 10.62 -5.09
C THR A 70 -3.87 11.31 -5.31
N VAL A 71 -4.15 12.43 -4.62
CA VAL A 71 -5.39 13.20 -4.82
C VAL A 71 -5.44 13.79 -6.23
N ALA A 72 -4.34 14.35 -6.72
CA ALA A 72 -4.25 14.80 -8.11
C ALA A 72 -4.43 13.64 -9.12
N TRP A 73 -4.01 12.42 -8.77
CA TRP A 73 -4.23 11.24 -9.60
C TRP A 73 -5.70 10.80 -9.62
N THR A 74 -6.39 10.81 -8.49
CA THR A 74 -7.81 10.44 -8.42
C THR A 74 -8.69 11.38 -9.24
N GLU A 75 -8.42 12.68 -9.19
CA GLU A 75 -9.13 13.65 -10.03
C GLU A 75 -8.96 13.34 -11.52
N ARG A 76 -7.72 13.09 -11.98
CA ARG A 76 -7.46 12.74 -13.39
C ARG A 76 -8.09 11.42 -13.81
N GLU A 77 -8.13 10.41 -12.95
CA GLU A 77 -8.79 9.14 -13.27
C GLU A 77 -10.30 9.32 -13.36
N ALA A 78 -10.89 10.15 -12.49
CA ALA A 78 -12.30 10.50 -12.54
C ALA A 78 -12.67 11.30 -13.79
N GLU A 79 -11.85 12.28 -14.19
CA GLU A 79 -11.99 13.02 -15.45
C GLU A 79 -11.99 12.10 -16.68
N ARG A 80 -11.25 10.98 -16.61
CA ARG A 80 -11.20 9.95 -17.66
C ARG A 80 -12.39 8.98 -17.61
N GLY A 81 -13.29 9.14 -16.64
CA GLY A 81 -14.48 8.31 -16.45
C GLY A 81 -14.21 6.94 -15.85
N PHE A 82 -13.15 6.81 -15.04
CA PHE A 82 -12.86 5.58 -14.30
C PHE A 82 -13.52 5.59 -12.92
N GLY A 83 -13.94 4.41 -12.48
CA GLY A 83 -14.48 4.20 -11.14
C GLY A 83 -13.35 4.13 -10.11
N LEU A 84 -13.55 4.76 -8.96
CA LEU A 84 -12.56 4.84 -7.89
C LEU A 84 -13.19 4.38 -6.57
N ALA A 85 -12.47 3.53 -5.84
CA ALA A 85 -12.88 3.09 -4.50
C ALA A 85 -11.67 2.97 -3.58
N ILE A 86 -11.85 3.30 -2.30
CA ILE A 86 -10.90 2.86 -1.26
C ILE A 86 -11.21 1.40 -0.98
N GLU A 87 -10.23 0.53 -1.18
CA GLU A 87 -10.32 -0.89 -0.90
C GLU A 87 -9.27 -1.30 0.13
N THR A 88 -9.57 -2.36 0.89
CA THR A 88 -8.64 -2.99 1.83
C THR A 88 -8.54 -4.48 1.60
N ASN A 89 -7.40 -5.07 1.96
CA ASN A 89 -7.17 -6.51 1.89
C ASN A 89 -6.66 -7.03 3.24
N ARG A 90 -7.39 -7.99 3.82
CA ARG A 90 -7.05 -8.68 5.08
C ARG A 90 -6.68 -10.16 4.87
N GLY A 91 -6.22 -10.53 3.67
CA GLY A 91 -5.82 -11.89 3.30
C GLY A 91 -6.90 -12.72 2.59
N ASN A 92 -8.10 -12.18 2.41
CA ASN A 92 -9.26 -12.82 1.81
C ASN A 92 -9.84 -12.02 0.64
N GLY A 93 -8.99 -11.23 -0.02
CA GLY A 93 -9.32 -10.43 -1.19
C GLY A 93 -9.57 -8.96 -0.85
N TRP A 94 -9.73 -8.17 -1.91
CA TRP A 94 -10.00 -6.75 -1.81
C TRP A 94 -11.47 -6.48 -1.52
N ARG A 95 -11.75 -5.58 -0.58
CA ARG A 95 -13.10 -5.17 -0.22
C ARG A 95 -13.22 -3.65 -0.25
N PRO A 96 -14.25 -3.09 -0.90
CA PRO A 96 -14.47 -1.65 -0.90
C PRO A 96 -14.91 -1.18 0.49
N VAL A 97 -14.37 -0.04 0.91
CA VAL A 97 -14.62 0.64 2.19
C VAL A 97 -15.23 2.02 1.95
N CYS A 98 -14.82 2.70 0.87
CA CYS A 98 -15.36 4.00 0.49
C CYS A 98 -15.50 4.08 -1.03
N GLN A 99 -16.67 4.47 -1.51
CA GLN A 99 -16.91 4.71 -2.93
C GLN A 99 -16.67 6.17 -3.26
N ASP A 100 -16.25 6.43 -4.50
CA ASP A 100 -16.07 7.77 -5.06
C ASP A 100 -15.26 8.73 -4.16
N PRO A 101 -14.05 8.35 -3.71
CA PRO A 101 -13.25 9.21 -2.82
C PRO A 101 -12.94 10.57 -3.46
N GLN A 102 -12.79 10.65 -4.78
CA GLN A 102 -12.59 11.90 -5.52
C GLN A 102 -13.71 12.93 -5.33
N ALA A 103 -14.92 12.49 -4.96
CA ALA A 103 -16.05 13.40 -4.74
C ALA A 103 -16.00 14.06 -3.35
N GLN A 104 -15.13 13.60 -2.46
CA GLN A 104 -15.04 14.05 -1.07
C GLN A 104 -13.82 14.92 -0.81
N VAL A 105 -12.70 14.60 -1.47
CA VAL A 105 -11.44 15.34 -1.29
C VAL A 105 -10.84 15.64 -2.66
N THR A 106 -10.61 16.91 -2.88
CA THR A 106 -9.96 17.48 -4.06
C THR A 106 -8.60 18.06 -3.70
N LEU A 107 -7.78 18.34 -4.70
CA LEU A 107 -6.46 18.94 -4.51
C LEU A 107 -6.57 20.33 -3.86
N LYS A 108 -7.66 21.06 -4.14
CA LYS A 108 -7.95 22.37 -3.56
C LYS A 108 -8.17 22.30 -2.04
N ASP A 109 -8.74 21.21 -1.56
CA ASP A 109 -9.00 21.02 -0.13
C ASP A 109 -7.72 20.81 0.69
N LEU A 110 -6.60 20.48 0.02
CA LEU A 110 -5.32 20.24 0.67
C LEU A 110 -4.54 21.52 1.03
N ASN A 111 -5.05 22.70 0.63
CA ASN A 111 -4.44 24.01 0.93
C ASN A 111 -2.93 24.09 0.61
N LEU A 112 -2.53 23.49 -0.52
CA LEU A 112 -1.14 23.48 -0.99
C LEU A 112 -0.71 24.88 -1.44
N SER A 113 0.58 25.20 -1.33
CA SER A 113 1.11 26.39 -2.00
C SER A 113 1.03 26.23 -3.54
N PRO A 114 0.98 27.33 -4.30
CA PRO A 114 0.95 27.26 -5.77
C PRO A 114 2.11 26.47 -6.38
N ARG A 115 3.27 26.46 -5.70
CA ARG A 115 4.45 25.69 -6.11
C ARG A 115 4.22 24.18 -5.92
N GLU A 116 3.67 23.78 -4.78
CA GLU A 116 3.38 22.38 -4.47
C GLU A 116 2.28 21.83 -5.37
N GLU A 117 1.20 22.60 -5.56
CA GLU A 117 0.10 22.24 -6.44
C GLU A 117 0.59 22.02 -7.89
N ARG A 118 1.45 22.91 -8.39
CA ARG A 118 2.08 22.73 -9.71
C ARG A 118 2.95 21.48 -9.76
N ALA A 119 3.71 21.19 -8.71
CA ALA A 119 4.59 20.02 -8.68
C ALA A 119 3.82 18.68 -8.77
N VAL A 120 2.60 18.61 -8.22
CA VAL A 120 1.81 17.37 -8.19
C VAL A 120 0.84 17.22 -9.38
N THR A 121 0.51 18.32 -10.04
CA THR A 121 -0.33 18.35 -11.25
C THR A 121 0.47 18.21 -12.54
N THR A 122 1.75 18.64 -12.54
CA THR A 122 2.62 18.47 -13.71
C THR A 122 2.79 16.98 -13.99
N ALA A 123 2.35 16.54 -15.19
CA ALA A 123 2.55 15.17 -15.61
C ALA A 123 4.04 14.83 -15.52
N PRO A 124 4.42 13.68 -14.93
CA PRO A 124 5.82 13.27 -14.97
C PRO A 124 6.24 13.25 -16.43
N GLY A 125 7.33 13.95 -16.76
CA GLY A 125 7.88 13.97 -18.11
C GLY A 125 8.01 12.54 -18.64
N ALA A 126 7.95 12.36 -19.97
CA ALA A 126 8.04 11.05 -20.59
C ALA A 126 9.24 10.29 -19.98
N ARG A 127 8.95 9.23 -19.20
CA ARG A 127 9.97 8.31 -18.66
C ARG A 127 10.50 7.46 -19.80
N GLN A 128 11.05 8.09 -20.83
CA GLN A 128 11.95 7.40 -21.72
C GLN A 128 13.20 7.08 -20.87
N PHE A 129 13.77 5.89 -21.04
CA PHE A 129 15.07 5.47 -20.50
C PHE A 129 15.18 4.80 -19.12
N ARG A 130 14.21 4.86 -18.18
CA ARG A 130 14.43 4.19 -16.86
C ARG A 130 14.58 2.67 -16.95
N PHE A 131 13.81 2.02 -17.82
CA PHE A 131 13.92 0.57 -18.03
C PHE A 131 15.16 0.18 -18.84
N GLN A 132 15.58 1.02 -19.79
CA GLN A 132 16.77 0.77 -20.62
C GLN A 132 18.06 0.92 -19.80
N GLU A 133 18.11 1.85 -18.86
CA GLU A 133 19.23 2.02 -17.92
C GLU A 133 19.40 0.81 -16.99
N ILE A 134 18.30 0.24 -16.50
CA ILE A 134 18.36 -1.00 -15.69
C ILE A 134 18.88 -2.16 -16.53
N GLN A 135 18.41 -2.30 -17.78
CA GLN A 135 18.81 -3.38 -18.68
C GLN A 135 20.31 -3.31 -19.03
N ARG A 136 20.85 -2.11 -19.30
CA ARG A 136 22.30 -1.91 -19.51
C ARG A 136 23.18 -2.36 -18.34
N GLY A 137 22.70 -2.26 -17.10
CA GLY A 137 23.43 -2.72 -15.92
C GLY A 137 23.51 -4.24 -15.77
N PHE A 138 22.63 -4.98 -16.46
CA PHE A 138 22.64 -6.45 -16.50
C PHE A 138 23.37 -7.01 -17.73
N ASP A 139 23.33 -6.32 -18.86
CA ASP A 139 24.00 -6.75 -20.11
C ASP A 139 25.52 -6.52 -20.10
N ASN A 140 26.06 -5.76 -19.14
CA ASN A 140 27.48 -5.44 -19.00
C ASN A 140 28.23 -6.38 -18.01
N ARG A 141 27.74 -7.61 -17.82
CA ARG A 141 28.40 -8.67 -17.03
C ARG A 141 28.76 -9.88 -17.87
#